data_AF-W1XFR4-F1
#
_entry.id   AF-W1XFR4-F1
#
_cell.length_a   1.000
_cell.length_b   1.000
_cell.length_c   1.000
_cell.angle_alpha   90.00
_cell.angle_beta   90.00
_cell.angle_gamma   90.00
#
_symmetry.space_group_name_H-M   'P 1'
#
loop_
_entity.id
_entity.type
_entity.pdbx_description
1 polymer ?
#
loop_
_entity_poly.entity_id
_entity_poly.type
_entity_poly.pdbx_seq_one_letter_code
_entity_poly.pdbx_strand_id
1 'polypeptide(L)'
;MSLIPIYREKVLDIVINWTILPNGLIKSEISAVKNVNLPFLPRFGVEIKLDKSYENLSYFGLGPYENYQDKHSASYLGRFNTSVSKMHEDYIGIKLI
;
A
#
# COMPACT_ATOMS: atom_id res chain seq x y z
N MET A 1 31.27 31.08 5.39
CA MET A 1 29.79 30.94 5.36
C MET A 1 29.52 29.44 5.26
N SER A 2 29.02 28.85 6.35
CA SER A 2 29.07 27.40 6.61
C SER A 2 28.03 26.63 5.78
N LEU A 3 28.46 25.50 5.22
CA LEU A 3 27.62 24.45 4.64
C LEU A 3 26.87 23.74 5.78
N ILE A 4 25.67 24.21 6.13
CA ILE A 4 24.79 23.42 7.01
C ILE A 4 24.05 22.41 6.11
N PRO A 5 24.12 21.10 6.38
CA PRO A 5 23.29 20.14 5.67
C PRO A 5 21.82 20.49 5.90
N ILE A 6 20.99 20.39 4.85
CA ILE A 6 19.54 20.54 4.97
C ILE A 6 19.06 19.45 5.94
N TYR A 7 18.76 19.84 7.18
CA TYR A 7 18.15 18.96 8.16
C TYR A 7 16.77 18.58 7.63
N ARG A 8 16.64 17.35 7.13
CA ARG A 8 15.36 16.80 6.69
C ARG A 8 14.66 16.29 7.93
N GLU A 9 13.65 17.03 8.39
CA GLU A 9 12.79 16.59 9.49
C GLU A 9 12.20 15.20 9.21
N LYS A 10 12.09 14.39 10.27
CA LYS A 10 11.41 13.10 10.17
C LYS A 10 9.94 13.34 9.84
N VAL A 11 9.47 12.67 8.80
CA VAL A 11 8.06 12.70 8.37
C VAL A 11 7.19 11.83 9.28
N LEU A 12 7.73 10.71 9.73
CA LEU A 12 6.98 9.66 10.41
C LEU A 12 7.93 8.86 11.32
N ASP A 13 7.58 8.70 12.59
CA ASP A 13 8.19 7.70 13.47
C ASP A 13 7.27 6.46 13.48
N ILE A 14 7.83 5.28 13.22
CA ILE A 14 7.06 4.02 13.05
C ILE A 14 7.68 2.94 13.93
N VAL A 15 6.82 2.21 14.64
CA VAL A 15 7.14 0.95 15.29
C VAL A 15 6.27 -0.14 14.67
N ILE A 16 6.90 -1.22 14.21
CA ILE A 16 6.20 -2.39 13.65
C ILE A 16 6.57 -3.61 14.49
N ASN A 17 5.57 -4.23 15.11
CA ASN A 17 5.72 -5.46 15.86
C ASN A 17 5.22 -6.63 15.02
N TRP A 18 6.11 -7.60 14.79
CA TRP A 18 5.80 -8.84 14.08
C TRP A 18 5.77 -10.00 15.08
N THR A 19 4.66 -10.72 15.15
CA THR A 19 4.51 -11.90 16.01
C THR A 19 4.19 -13.12 15.16
N ILE A 20 5.03 -14.15 15.25
CA ILE A 20 4.78 -15.46 14.66
C ILE A 20 3.98 -16.27 15.68
N LEU A 21 2.75 -16.62 15.32
CA LEU A 21 1.87 -17.41 16.17
C LEU A 21 2.15 -18.92 15.99
N PRO A 22 1.83 -19.76 16.99
CA PRO A 22 2.09 -21.21 16.91
C PRO A 22 1.41 -21.93 15.74
N ASN A 23 0.34 -21.35 15.19
CA ASN A 23 -0.38 -21.87 14.03
C ASN A 23 0.22 -21.41 12.68
N GLY A 24 1.39 -20.75 12.70
CA GLY A 24 2.08 -20.25 11.50
C GLY A 24 1.54 -18.92 10.96
N LEU A 25 0.54 -18.31 11.60
CA LEU A 25 0.08 -16.98 11.23
C LEU A 25 1.09 -15.92 11.66
N ILE A 26 1.27 -14.90 10.83
CA ILE A 26 2.08 -13.72 11.15
C ILE A 26 1.14 -12.57 11.46
N LYS A 27 1.16 -12.09 12.70
CA LYS A 27 0.45 -10.88 13.12
C LYS A 27 1.40 -9.68 12.99
N SER A 28 0.93 -8.62 12.34
CA SER A 28 1.65 -7.35 12.21
C SER A 28 0.86 -6.25 12.91
N GLU A 29 1.52 -5.50 13.79
CA GLU A 29 0.95 -4.35 14.49
C GLU A 29 1.82 -3.12 14.21
N ILE A 30 1.23 -2.11 13.59
CA ILE A 30 1.93 -0.90 13.13
C ILE A 30 1.44 0.29 13.95
N SER A 31 2.35 0.95 14.66
CA SER A 31 2.12 2.21 15.36
C SER A 31 2.95 3.30 14.68
N ALA A 32 2.31 4.36 14.21
CA ALA A 32 3.00 5.43 13.50
C ALA A 32 2.57 6.82 14.01
N VAL A 33 3.55 7.70 14.21
CA VAL A 33 3.35 9.09 14.65
C VAL A 33 3.89 10.00 13.55
N LYS A 34 2.98 10.68 12.85
CA LYS A 34 3.34 11.61 11.78
C LYS A 34 3.70 12.97 12.38
N ASN A 35 4.75 13.59 11.86
CA ASN A 35 5.02 14.99 12.15
C ASN A 35 3.93 15.88 11.52
N VAL A 36 3.20 16.60 12.37
CA VAL A 36 2.05 17.44 11.98
C VAL A 36 2.44 18.64 11.13
N ASN A 37 3.70 19.09 11.21
CA ASN A 37 4.21 20.22 10.44
C ASN A 37 4.50 19.85 8.97
N LEU A 38 4.44 18.55 8.63
CA LEU A 38 4.75 18.04 7.31
C LEU A 38 3.49 17.69 6.51
N PRO A 39 3.53 17.72 5.17
CA PRO A 39 2.38 17.44 4.30
C PRO A 39 1.75 16.07 4.54
N PHE A 40 0.50 15.89 4.10
CA PHE A 40 -0.20 14.61 4.15
C PHE A 40 0.58 13.50 3.43
N LEU A 41 0.51 12.27 3.97
CA LEU A 41 1.14 11.11 3.35
C LEU A 41 0.25 10.60 2.22
N PRO A 42 0.72 10.55 0.96
CA PRO A 42 -0.13 10.13 -0.15
C PRO A 42 -0.65 8.69 0.00
N ARG A 43 0.14 7.81 0.61
CA ARG A 43 -0.24 6.44 0.97
C ARG A 43 0.58 5.97 2.17
N PHE A 44 -0.02 5.15 3.02
CA PHE A 44 0.64 4.49 4.14
C PHE A 44 0.20 3.03 4.19
N GLY A 45 1.15 2.10 4.28
CA GLY A 45 0.89 0.67 4.27
C GLY A 45 2.16 -0.18 4.21
N VAL A 46 1.99 -1.48 4.02
CA VAL A 46 3.08 -2.46 3.89
C VAL A 46 3.13 -2.97 2.46
N GLU A 47 4.34 -3.09 1.91
CA GLU A 47 4.60 -3.73 0.62
C GLU A 47 5.30 -5.06 0.85
N ILE A 48 4.78 -6.12 0.22
CA ILE A 48 5.39 -7.45 0.21
C ILE A 48 5.56 -7.87 -1.23
N LYS A 49 6.78 -8.27 -1.60
CA LYS A 49 7.09 -8.79 -2.93
C LYS A 49 6.86 -10.29 -2.94
N LEU A 50 6.01 -10.74 -3.85
CA LEU A 50 5.70 -12.16 -4.08
C LEU A 50 6.36 -12.62 -5.39
N ASP A 51 6.54 -13.93 -5.53
CA ASP A 51 7.00 -14.52 -6.78
C ASP A 51 5.98 -14.27 -7.91
N LYS A 52 6.45 -14.12 -9.15
CA LYS A 52 5.58 -13.91 -10.32
C LYS A 52 4.70 -15.13 -10.63
N SER A 53 4.99 -16.30 -10.07
CA SER A 53 4.16 -17.49 -10.18
C SER A 53 2.77 -17.33 -9.54
N TYR A 54 2.58 -16.37 -8.64
CA TYR A 54 1.31 -16.10 -7.97
C TYR A 54 0.36 -15.25 -8.86
N GLU A 55 -0.16 -15.85 -9.93
CA GLU A 55 -0.97 -15.13 -10.93
C GLU A 55 -2.47 -15.08 -10.59
N ASN A 56 -3.01 -16.06 -9.87
CA ASN A 56 -4.44 -16.10 -9.54
C ASN A 56 -4.74 -15.24 -8.32
N LEU A 57 -5.71 -14.34 -8.44
CA LEU A 57 -6.13 -13.41 -7.39
C LEU A 57 -7.61 -13.60 -7.05
N SER A 58 -7.90 -13.71 -5.76
CA SER A 58 -9.26 -13.65 -5.22
C SER A 58 -9.31 -12.65 -4.08
N TYR A 59 -10.27 -11.73 -4.10
CA TYR A 59 -10.46 -10.75 -3.01
C TYR A 59 -11.93 -10.50 -2.72
N PHE A 60 -12.22 -10.04 -1.50
CA PHE A 60 -13.51 -9.52 -1.10
C PHE A 60 -13.36 -8.03 -0.82
N GLY A 61 -14.07 -7.18 -1.56
CA GLY A 61 -13.88 -5.74 -1.52
C GLY A 61 -14.65 -5.01 -2.62
N LEU A 62 -14.25 -3.77 -2.92
CA LEU A 62 -14.82 -2.99 -4.03
C LEU A 62 -14.17 -3.40 -5.36
N GLY A 63 -15.01 -3.76 -6.32
CA GLY A 63 -14.61 -4.07 -7.70
C GLY A 63 -15.79 -3.94 -8.66
N PRO A 64 -15.66 -4.33 -9.94
CA PRO A 64 -14.51 -5.02 -10.53
C PRO A 64 -13.41 -4.08 -11.04
N TYR A 65 -13.64 -2.77 -11.06
CA TYR A 65 -12.72 -1.79 -11.65
C TYR A 65 -11.74 -1.20 -10.63
N GLU A 66 -10.63 -0.64 -11.12
CA GLU A 66 -9.73 0.18 -10.30
C GLU A 66 -10.54 1.31 -9.62
N ASN A 67 -10.37 1.44 -8.31
CA ASN A 67 -11.08 2.41 -7.50
C ASN A 67 -10.18 3.04 -6.44
N TYR A 68 -10.51 4.29 -6.10
CA TYR A 68 -9.86 5.11 -5.07
C TYR A 68 -10.93 5.64 -4.11
N GLN A 69 -10.50 6.19 -2.96
CA GLN A 69 -11.40 6.71 -1.93
C GLN A 69 -12.41 7.75 -2.47
N ASP A 70 -12.01 8.53 -3.47
CA ASP A 70 -12.81 9.56 -4.14
C ASP A 70 -13.38 9.11 -5.50
N LYS A 71 -12.99 7.93 -6.00
CA LYS A 71 -13.39 7.37 -7.31
C LYS A 71 -13.74 5.89 -7.17
N HIS A 72 -14.96 5.59 -6.72
CA HIS A 72 -15.41 4.21 -6.56
C HIS A 72 -16.88 3.96 -6.97
N SER A 73 -17.59 4.95 -7.51
CA SER A 73 -19.03 4.87 -7.80
C SER A 73 -19.41 3.80 -8.83
N ALA A 74 -18.48 3.40 -9.70
CA ALA A 74 -18.68 2.32 -10.68
C ALA A 74 -18.35 0.92 -10.14
N SER A 75 -17.94 0.82 -8.86
CA SER A 75 -17.60 -0.44 -8.19
C SER A 75 -18.61 -0.78 -7.10
N TYR A 76 -18.75 -2.07 -6.80
CA TYR A 76 -19.63 -2.60 -5.76
C TYR A 76 -18.88 -3.57 -4.84
N LEU A 77 -19.39 -3.75 -3.63
CA LEU A 77 -18.84 -4.68 -2.65
C LEU A 77 -19.19 -6.12 -3.05
N GLY A 78 -18.17 -6.97 -3.20
CA GLY A 78 -18.38 -8.35 -3.61
C GLY A 78 -17.12 -9.19 -3.53
N ARG A 79 -17.23 -10.46 -3.95
CA ARG A 79 -16.10 -11.37 -4.09
C ARG A 79 -15.72 -11.47 -5.57
N PHE A 80 -14.47 -11.19 -5.87
CA PHE A 80 -13.94 -11.17 -7.23
C PHE A 80 -12.82 -12.19 -7.39
N ASN A 81 -12.78 -12.83 -8.55
CA ASN A 81 -11.71 -13.73 -8.96
C ASN A 81 -11.15 -13.22 -10.29
N THR A 82 -9.84 -13.04 -10.37
CA THR A 82 -9.15 -12.48 -11.52
C THR A 82 -7.69 -12.94 -11.56
N SER A 83 -6.89 -12.35 -12.45
CA SER A 83 -5.46 -12.59 -12.56
C SER A 83 -4.68 -11.31 -12.30
N VAL A 84 -3.46 -11.40 -11.76
CA VAL A 84 -2.61 -10.23 -11.46
C VAL A 84 -2.37 -9.40 -12.72
N SER A 85 -2.20 -10.05 -13.87
CA SER A 85 -2.11 -9.40 -15.19
C SER A 85 -3.29 -8.50 -15.55
N LYS A 86 -4.49 -8.77 -15.03
CA LYS A 86 -5.70 -7.96 -15.26
C LYS A 86 -5.92 -6.86 -14.23
N MET A 87 -5.06 -6.77 -13.21
CA MET A 87 -5.15 -5.76 -12.15
C MET A 87 -4.31 -4.51 -12.46
N HIS A 88 -3.67 -4.47 -13.62
CA HIS A 88 -2.93 -3.31 -14.09
C HIS A 88 -3.76 -2.55 -15.14
N GLU A 89 -3.80 -1.23 -15.00
CA GLU A 89 -4.39 -0.32 -15.97
C GLU A 89 -3.26 0.40 -16.74
N ASP A 90 -3.27 0.26 -18.06
CA ASP A 90 -2.22 0.79 -18.94
C ASP A 90 -2.42 2.30 -19.18
N TYR A 91 -1.92 3.12 -18.25
CA TYR A 91 -1.96 4.58 -18.38
C TYR A 91 -0.78 5.10 -19.20
N ILE A 92 -1.07 5.86 -20.27
CA ILE A 92 -0.05 6.55 -21.07
C ILE A 92 0.68 7.59 -20.20
N GLY A 93 1.98 7.42 -20.00
CA GLY A 93 2.85 8.36 -19.27
C GLY A 93 3.30 7.90 -17.88
N ILE A 94 2.79 6.77 -17.38
CA ILE A 94 3.29 6.15 -16.13
C ILE A 94 4.33 5.09 -16.51
N LYS A 95 5.62 5.41 -16.31
CA LYS A 95 6.70 4.42 -16.40
C LYS A 95 6.83 3.75 -15.03
N LEU A 96 6.41 2.49 -14.93
CA LEU A 96 6.63 1.68 -13.73
C LEU A 96 8.15 1.54 -13.48
N ILE A 97 8.56 1.80 -12.24
CA ILE A 97 9.93 1.60 -11.71
C ILE A 97 10.16 0.09 -11.52
#